data_AF-A0A7R9WWZ6-F1
#
_entry.id   AF-A0A7R9WWZ6-F1
#
_cell.length_a   1.000
_cell.length_b   1.000
_cell.length_c   1.000
_cell.angle_alpha   90.00
_cell.angle_beta   90.00
_cell.angle_gamma   90.00
#
_symmetry.space_group_name_H-M   'P 1'
#
loop_
_entity.id
_entity.type
_entity.pdbx_description
1 polymer ?
#
loop_
_entity_poly.entity_id
_entity_poly.type
_entity_poly.pdbx_seq_one_letter_code
_entity_poly.pdbx_strand_id
1 'polypeptide(L)'
;MCVPNTRTLLSSRCSMYGSASDCTGRKPWNCIGAGSPGGRLKKPADSIDTDAGNFEHCMELIQKWHETRLDFEDKLFAMTEDKMILKGRDGDYKKDIFKGHCTGEGGENYQPIQASDNTWRQVMEIY
;
A
#
# COMPACT_ATOMS: atom_id res chain seq x y z
N MET A 1 20.81 -16.67 3.07
CA MET A 1 19.73 -17.54 3.60
C MET A 1 19.45 -17.07 5.01
N CYS A 2 18.30 -16.46 5.27
CA CYS A 2 17.90 -16.06 6.62
C CYS A 2 16.69 -16.89 7.03
N VAL A 3 16.90 -17.74 8.03
CA VAL A 3 15.87 -18.58 8.66
C VAL A 3 15.11 -17.70 9.67
N PRO A 4 13.77 -17.76 9.74
CA PRO A 4 13.00 -16.98 10.71
C PRO A 4 13.07 -17.66 12.09
N ASN A 5 13.44 -16.88 13.12
CA ASN A 5 13.29 -17.29 14.52
C ASN A 5 11.94 -16.78 15.04
N THR A 6 11.10 -17.73 15.45
CA THR A 6 9.74 -17.56 15.96
C THR A 6 9.75 -17.01 17.38
N ARG A 7 9.94 -15.70 17.54
CA ARG A 7 9.54 -14.91 18.72
C ARG A 7 10.10 -13.52 18.53
N THR A 8 9.30 -12.61 18.00
CA THR A 8 9.14 -11.19 18.42
C THR A 8 8.24 -10.53 17.36
N LEU A 9 7.06 -10.14 17.81
CA LEU A 9 6.09 -9.34 17.09
C LEU A 9 6.70 -7.99 16.68
N LEU A 10 6.31 -7.50 15.50
CA LEU A 10 6.27 -6.06 15.18
C LEU A 10 7.58 -5.27 15.28
N SER A 11 8.64 -5.70 14.59
CA SER A 11 9.63 -4.79 13.98
C SER A 11 10.71 -5.64 13.35
N SER A 12 10.61 -5.91 12.06
CA SER A 12 11.71 -6.53 11.33
C SER A 12 11.73 -5.98 9.92
N ARG A 13 12.81 -5.24 9.65
CA ARG A 13 13.24 -4.77 8.34
C ARG A 13 13.34 -5.97 7.38
N CYS A 14 12.26 -6.26 6.66
CA CYS A 14 12.37 -7.05 5.44
C CYS A 14 12.76 -6.11 4.31
N SER A 15 14.06 -5.81 4.21
CA SER A 15 14.67 -5.34 2.97
C SER A 15 14.94 -6.56 2.11
N MET A 16 13.91 -7.09 1.46
CA MET A 16 14.09 -8.06 0.38
C MET A 16 14.16 -7.33 -0.95
N TYR A 17 15.16 -7.73 -1.76
CA TYR A 17 15.48 -7.31 -3.12
C TYR A 17 16.41 -6.11 -3.27
N GLY A 18 17.71 -6.44 -3.39
CA GLY A 18 18.74 -5.56 -3.90
C GLY A 18 18.72 -5.52 -5.43
N SER A 19 18.32 -4.36 -5.96
CA SER A 19 18.84 -3.69 -7.15
C SER A 19 18.20 -2.30 -7.15
N ALA A 20 18.99 -1.29 -6.82
CA ALA A 20 18.51 0.05 -6.52
C ALA A 20 18.11 0.80 -7.80
N SER A 21 16.82 0.83 -8.07
CA SER A 21 16.13 1.82 -8.90
C SER A 21 14.81 2.21 -8.23
N ASP A 22 14.96 3.02 -7.17
CA ASP A 22 14.16 4.22 -6.85
C ASP A 22 12.76 4.18 -6.25
N CYS A 23 12.32 3.06 -5.68
CA CYS A 23 11.25 3.07 -4.67
C CYS A 23 11.76 2.70 -3.25
N THR A 24 13.08 2.53 -3.10
CA THR A 24 13.78 2.03 -1.90
C THR A 24 13.58 2.92 -0.68
N GLY A 25 12.55 2.63 0.11
CA GLY A 25 12.23 3.34 1.35
C GLY A 25 10.73 3.65 1.49
N ARG A 26 9.95 3.46 0.42
CA ARG A 26 8.51 3.69 0.43
C ARG A 26 7.76 2.37 0.45
N LYS A 27 6.71 2.32 1.27
CA LYS A 27 5.80 1.19 1.29
C LYS A 27 4.87 1.31 0.08
N PRO A 28 4.53 0.20 -0.61
CA PRO A 28 3.71 0.22 -1.82
C PRO A 28 2.28 0.71 -1.55
N TRP A 29 1.85 0.74 -0.29
CA TRP A 29 0.56 1.28 0.13
C TRP A 29 0.57 2.78 0.48
N ASN A 30 1.72 3.47 0.43
CA ASN A 30 1.73 4.91 0.70
C ASN A 30 1.01 5.67 -0.43
N CYS A 31 0.19 6.65 -0.06
CA CYS A 31 -0.52 7.50 -1.01
C CYS A 31 0.39 8.58 -1.57
N ILE A 32 1.25 8.22 -2.53
CA ILE A 32 2.33 9.09 -2.98
C ILE A 32 1.83 10.21 -3.91
N GLY A 33 2.27 11.44 -3.62
CA GLY A 33 2.15 12.60 -4.50
C GLY A 33 3.20 12.60 -5.61
N ALA A 34 2.86 13.21 -6.74
CA ALA A 34 3.86 13.47 -7.76
C ALA A 34 4.86 14.49 -7.18
N GLY A 35 6.15 14.15 -7.15
CA GLY A 35 7.18 15.10 -6.72
C GLY A 35 7.17 16.34 -7.61
N SER A 36 7.56 17.49 -7.05
CA SER A 36 7.75 18.69 -7.88
C SER A 36 8.90 18.48 -8.87
N PRO A 37 8.75 18.85 -10.15
CA PRO A 37 9.83 18.76 -11.13
C PRO A 37 11.05 19.59 -10.67
N GLY A 38 12.25 19.02 -10.76
CA GLY A 38 13.51 19.70 -10.42
C GLY A 38 14.11 19.37 -9.04
N GLY A 39 13.70 18.27 -8.41
CA GLY A 39 14.51 17.55 -7.41
C GLY A 39 14.93 18.28 -6.11
N ARG A 40 14.48 19.50 -5.82
CA ARG A 40 15.00 20.31 -4.69
C ARG A 40 13.98 21.15 -3.90
N LEU A 41 12.71 20.77 -3.88
CA LEU A 41 11.81 21.33 -2.87
C LEU A 41 11.86 20.46 -1.61
N LYS A 42 11.76 21.08 -0.43
CA LYS A 42 11.61 20.41 0.87
C LYS A 42 10.50 19.37 0.74
N LYS A 43 10.87 18.13 0.45
CA LYS A 43 9.92 17.08 0.13
C LYS A 43 9.04 16.86 1.36
N PRO A 44 7.70 16.80 1.24
CA PRO A 44 6.97 15.98 2.20
C PRO A 44 7.62 14.59 2.13
N ALA A 45 7.84 13.97 3.29
CA ALA A 45 8.58 12.72 3.40
C ALA A 45 8.06 11.62 2.46
N ASP A 46 6.87 11.79 1.88
CA ASP A 46 6.13 10.86 1.04
C ASP A 46 6.22 11.06 -0.49
N SER A 47 6.88 12.11 -1.01
CA SER A 47 6.97 12.37 -2.47
C SER A 47 8.12 11.61 -3.17
N ILE A 48 7.86 10.98 -4.33
CA ILE A 48 8.92 10.34 -5.15
C ILE A 48 9.75 11.43 -5.85
N ASP A 49 11.07 11.21 -5.92
CA ASP A 49 11.95 12.03 -6.74
C ASP A 49 11.71 11.71 -8.23
N THR A 50 11.27 12.69 -9.01
CA THR A 50 11.07 12.51 -10.45
C THR A 50 12.39 12.38 -11.22
N ASP A 51 13.50 12.85 -10.63
CA ASP A 51 14.78 13.00 -11.32
C ASP A 51 15.79 11.92 -10.90
N ALA A 52 15.66 11.40 -9.67
CA ALA A 52 16.52 10.34 -9.16
C ALA A 52 15.96 8.94 -9.45
N GLY A 53 14.71 8.82 -9.90
CA GLY A 53 14.05 7.53 -10.02
C GLY A 53 13.14 7.29 -11.19
N ASN A 54 12.99 6.01 -11.56
CA ASN A 54 11.96 5.58 -12.50
C ASN A 54 10.58 5.72 -11.85
N PHE A 55 10.10 6.96 -11.82
CA PHE A 55 8.82 7.35 -11.24
C PHE A 55 7.67 6.55 -11.83
N GLU A 56 7.67 6.33 -13.15
CA GLU A 56 6.67 5.52 -13.84
C GLU A 56 6.63 4.10 -13.29
N HIS A 57 7.79 3.45 -13.17
CA HIS A 57 7.87 2.10 -12.61
C HIS A 57 7.39 2.03 -11.14
N CYS A 58 7.70 3.04 -10.32
CA CYS A 58 7.19 3.09 -8.95
C CYS A 58 5.66 3.24 -8.93
N MET A 59 5.10 4.09 -9.78
CA MET A 59 3.65 4.28 -9.86
C MET A 59 2.94 3.03 -10.39
N GLU A 60 3.53 2.29 -11.33
CA GLU A 60 3.01 1.00 -11.80
C GLU A 60 2.96 -0.05 -10.68
N LEU A 61 4.02 -0.16 -9.87
CA LEU A 61 4.07 -1.10 -8.74
C LEU A 61 3.01 -0.77 -7.70
N ILE A 62 2.82 0.52 -7.39
CA ILE A 62 1.77 1.00 -6.49
C ILE A 62 0.40 0.66 -7.05
N GLN A 63 0.15 0.96 -8.32
CA GLN A 63 -1.12 0.64 -8.96
C GLN A 63 -1.41 -0.87 -8.86
N LYS A 64 -0.43 -1.72 -9.18
CA LYS A 64 -0.58 -3.17 -9.11
C LYS A 64 -0.86 -3.68 -7.69
N TRP A 65 -0.25 -3.06 -6.68
CA TRP A 65 -0.56 -3.35 -5.28
C TRP A 65 -2.03 -3.03 -4.96
N HIS A 66 -2.52 -1.85 -5.33
CA HIS A 66 -3.91 -1.46 -5.08
C HIS A 66 -4.92 -2.27 -5.89
N GLU A 67 -4.58 -2.72 -7.09
CA GLU A 67 -5.38 -3.67 -7.88
C GLU A 67 -5.47 -5.04 -7.20
N THR A 68 -4.34 -5.57 -6.72
CA THR A 68 -4.30 -6.85 -6.00
C THR A 68 -5.09 -6.77 -4.69
N ARG A 69 -4.97 -5.64 -3.98
CA ARG A 69 -5.76 -5.39 -2.77
C ARG A 69 -7.26 -5.34 -3.07
N LEU A 70 -7.66 -4.64 -4.14
CA LEU A 70 -9.07 -4.55 -4.53
C LEU A 70 -9.66 -5.94 -4.82
N ASP A 71 -8.94 -6.77 -5.59
CA ASP A 71 -9.34 -8.16 -5.86
C ASP A 71 -9.46 -8.98 -4.57
N PHE A 72 -8.54 -8.80 -3.62
CA PHE A 72 -8.64 -9.43 -2.31
C PHE A 72 -9.87 -8.97 -1.53
N GLU A 73 -10.14 -7.66 -1.47
CA GLU A 73 -11.30 -7.09 -0.78
C GLU A 73 -12.62 -7.55 -1.41
N ASP A 74 -12.69 -7.64 -2.74
CA ASP A 74 -13.88 -8.12 -3.45
C ASP A 74 -14.14 -9.60 -3.17
N LYS A 75 -13.09 -10.44 -3.13
CA LYS A 75 -13.20 -11.84 -2.70
C LYS A 75 -13.62 -11.97 -1.25
N LEU A 76 -13.04 -11.16 -0.36
CA LEU A 76 -13.36 -11.16 1.06
C LEU A 76 -14.83 -10.75 1.29
N PHE A 77 -15.30 -9.74 0.56
CA PHE A 77 -16.69 -9.31 0.58
C PHE A 77 -17.62 -10.40 0.04
N ALA A 78 -17.27 -11.05 -1.08
CA ALA A 78 -18.07 -12.14 -1.63
C ALA A 78 -18.22 -13.34 -0.69
N MET A 79 -17.23 -13.61 0.16
CA MET A 79 -17.28 -14.72 1.12
C MET A 79 -18.00 -14.36 2.43
N THR A 80 -17.84 -13.13 2.91
CA THR A 80 -18.29 -12.75 4.27
C THR A 80 -19.48 -11.79 4.29
N GLU A 81 -19.81 -11.19 3.15
CA GLU A 81 -20.80 -10.13 2.98
C GLU A 81 -20.59 -8.91 3.93
N ASP A 82 -19.37 -8.75 4.47
CA ASP A 82 -19.06 -7.70 5.43
C ASP A 82 -18.87 -6.34 4.77
N LYS A 83 -19.86 -5.47 4.95
CA LYS A 83 -19.87 -4.10 4.42
C LYS A 83 -18.75 -3.22 4.96
N MET A 84 -18.10 -3.58 6.07
CA MET A 84 -16.95 -2.83 6.58
C MET A 84 -15.79 -2.83 5.58
N ILE A 85 -15.67 -3.87 4.76
CA ILE A 85 -14.65 -3.97 3.70
C ILE A 85 -14.76 -2.83 2.70
N LEU A 86 -15.98 -2.39 2.40
CA LEU A 86 -16.22 -1.28 1.48
C LEU A 86 -15.78 0.08 2.04
N LYS A 87 -15.62 0.23 3.36
CA LYS A 87 -15.12 1.48 3.94
C LYS A 87 -13.63 1.70 3.71
N GLY A 88 -12.89 0.64 3.41
CA GLY A 88 -11.45 0.72 3.11
C GLY A 88 -11.14 1.36 1.75
N ARG A 89 -12.17 1.63 0.93
CA ARG A 89 -12.09 2.13 -0.46
C ARG A 89 -12.86 3.45 -0.69
N ASP A 90 -13.13 4.21 0.37
CA ASP A 90 -13.92 5.45 0.31
C ASP A 90 -13.09 6.68 -0.12
N GLY A 91 -11.78 6.52 -0.28
CA GLY A 91 -10.87 7.57 -0.71
C GLY A 91 -11.09 8.04 -2.15
N ASP A 92 -10.73 9.29 -2.42
CA ASP A 92 -10.88 9.94 -3.71
C ASP A 92 -9.60 10.45 -4.35
N TYR A 93 -8.48 10.33 -3.64
CA TYR A 93 -7.18 10.74 -4.16
C TYR A 93 -6.71 9.79 -5.27
N LYS A 94 -6.48 10.34 -6.47
CA LYS A 94 -6.05 9.63 -7.70
C LYS A 94 -6.65 8.23 -7.83
N LYS A 95 -7.99 8.14 -7.87
CA LYS A 95 -8.75 6.87 -7.88
C LYS A 95 -8.27 5.86 -8.93
N ASP A 96 -7.79 6.33 -10.08
CA ASP A 96 -7.30 5.46 -11.15
C ASP A 96 -6.08 4.62 -10.72
N ILE A 97 -5.24 5.17 -9.84
CA ILE A 97 -4.02 4.54 -9.34
C ILE A 97 -4.29 3.81 -8.03
N PHE A 98 -4.88 4.51 -7.04
CA PHE A 98 -5.01 3.99 -5.68
C PHE A 98 -6.30 3.20 -5.45
N LYS A 99 -7.20 3.13 -6.44
CA LYS A 99 -8.48 2.38 -6.40
C LYS A 99 -9.37 2.70 -5.19
N GLY A 100 -9.30 3.93 -4.70
CA GLY A 100 -10.09 4.40 -3.56
C GLY A 100 -9.44 4.18 -2.18
N HIS A 101 -8.23 3.65 -2.11
CA HIS A 101 -7.56 3.37 -0.82
C HIS A 101 -6.85 4.58 -0.20
N CYS A 102 -7.00 5.77 -0.78
CA CYS A 102 -6.27 6.98 -0.41
C CYS A 102 -7.18 8.21 -0.37
N THR A 103 -7.13 8.99 0.71
CA THR A 103 -7.89 10.25 0.88
C THR A 103 -7.08 11.52 0.60
N GLY A 104 -5.78 11.38 0.36
CA GLY A 104 -4.87 12.49 0.16
C GLY A 104 -3.44 12.01 -0.07
N GLU A 105 -2.51 12.95 -0.11
CA GLU A 105 -1.08 12.65 -0.21
C GLU A 105 -0.49 12.28 1.16
N GLY A 106 0.34 11.26 1.21
CA GLY A 106 1.07 10.84 2.40
C GLY A 106 0.64 9.50 2.98
N GLY A 107 1.51 8.89 3.78
CA GLY A 107 1.23 7.58 4.39
C GLY A 107 0.07 7.59 5.40
N GLU A 108 -0.22 8.74 6.01
CA GLU A 108 -1.32 8.94 6.95
C GLU A 108 -2.71 8.95 6.29
N ASN A 109 -2.75 9.23 4.98
CA ASN A 109 -3.98 9.27 4.18
C ASN A 109 -4.32 7.92 3.53
N TYR A 110 -3.54 6.88 3.83
CA TYR A 110 -3.84 5.51 3.41
C TYR A 110 -4.93 4.91 4.28
N GLN A 111 -6.00 4.45 3.63
CA GLN A 111 -7.08 3.73 4.29
C GLN A 111 -6.69 2.24 4.40
N PRO A 112 -6.42 1.70 5.60
CA PRO A 112 -6.10 0.28 5.74
C PRO A 112 -7.33 -0.59 5.45
N ILE A 113 -7.11 -1.88 5.19
CA ILE A 113 -8.19 -2.86 5.00
C ILE A 113 -9.05 -2.86 6.26
N GLN A 114 -10.34 -2.60 6.07
CA GLN A 114 -11.34 -2.63 7.12
C GLN A 114 -12.07 -3.97 7.02
N ALA A 115 -12.27 -4.64 8.15
CA ALA A 115 -13.11 -5.83 8.25
C ALA A 115 -13.49 -6.01 9.72
N SER A 116 -14.64 -6.65 9.96
CA SER A 116 -15.05 -7.03 11.30
C SER A 116 -14.14 -8.11 11.88
N ASP A 117 -14.08 -8.19 13.21
CA ASP A 117 -13.33 -9.24 13.91
C ASP A 117 -13.78 -10.65 13.48
N ASN A 118 -15.07 -10.81 13.16
CA ASN A 118 -15.62 -12.07 12.68
C ASN A 118 -15.06 -12.45 11.31
N THR A 119 -15.00 -11.48 10.38
CA THR A 119 -14.38 -11.68 9.07
C THR A 119 -12.91 -12.06 9.19
N TRP A 120 -12.15 -11.42 10.07
CA TRP A 120 -10.75 -11.79 10.29
C TRP A 120 -10.57 -13.20 10.87
N ARG A 121 -11.47 -13.64 11.76
CA ARG A 121 -11.45 -15.02 12.28
C ARG A 121 -11.70 -16.03 11.16
N GLN A 122 -12.71 -15.78 10.32
CA GLN A 122 -13.02 -16.66 9.19
C GLN A 122 -11.84 -16.78 8.21
N VAL A 123 -11.15 -15.67 7.92
CA VAL A 123 -9.96 -15.70 7.06
C VAL A 123 -8.85 -16.56 7.66
N MET A 124 -8.63 -16.49 8.98
CA MET A 124 -7.62 -17.30 9.68
C MET A 124 -8.00 -18.78 9.82
N GLU A 125 -9.27 -19.15 9.64
CA GLU A 125 -9.70 -20.56 9.66
C GLU A 125 -9.55 -21.23 8.30
N ILE A 126 -9.51 -20.45 7.22
CA ILE A 126 -9.38 -20.93 5.84
C ILE A 126 -7.91 -21.18 5.45
N TYR A 127 -6.94 -20.61 6.17
CA TYR A 127 -5.50 -20.66 5.90
C TYR A 127 -4.69 -21.11 7.12
#